data_AF-A0A6G1C3D3-F1
#
_entry.id   AF-A0A6G1C3D3-F1
#
_cell.length_a   1.000
_cell.length_b   1.000
_cell.length_c   1.000
_cell.angle_alpha   90.00
_cell.angle_beta   90.00
_cell.angle_gamma   90.00
#
_symmetry.space_group_name_H-M   'P 1'
#
loop_
_entity.id
_entity.type
_entity.pdbx_description
1 polymer ?
#
loop_
_entity_poly.entity_id
_entity_poly.type
_entity_poly.pdbx_seq_one_letter_code
_entity_poly.pdbx_strand_id
1 'polypeptide(L)'
;MVPPVATVVAWMRTLLYVLATARAPREMAAEVAAAAALGADVAKLRLDRLSGFAPRWDLPVLLAQPRPFPAIVTYNGLLSSTRAPSSDWPGDPSTTPLYHCHQPDEDGRRRVSR
;
A
#
# COMPACT_ATOMS: atom_id res chain seq x y z
N MET A 1 -38.47 1.27 -8.47
CA MET A 1 -38.44 0.07 -7.62
C MET A 1 -36.99 -0.21 -7.28
N VAL A 2 -36.51 0.32 -6.14
CA VAL A 2 -35.13 0.16 -5.66
C VAL A 2 -35.11 -1.13 -4.84
N PRO A 3 -34.23 -2.12 -5.10
CA PRO A 3 -34.20 -3.31 -4.27
C PRO A 3 -33.87 -2.91 -2.82
N PRO A 4 -34.53 -3.54 -1.83
CA PRO A 4 -34.24 -3.25 -0.43
C PRO A 4 -32.77 -3.57 -0.18
N VAL A 5 -32.13 -2.62 0.53
CA VAL A 5 -30.82 -2.76 1.16
C VAL A 5 -30.55 -4.22 1.46
N ALA A 6 -29.57 -4.79 0.76
CA ALA A 6 -29.11 -6.14 0.97
C ALA A 6 -28.93 -6.30 2.47
N THR A 7 -29.80 -7.12 3.06
CA THR A 7 -29.80 -7.39 4.48
C THR A 7 -28.40 -7.87 4.81
N VAL A 8 -27.61 -7.03 5.49
CA VAL A 8 -26.30 -7.42 6.00
C VAL A 8 -26.56 -8.34 7.16
N VAL A 9 -26.93 -9.56 6.81
CA VAL A 9 -26.91 -10.73 7.68
C VAL A 9 -25.43 -11.14 7.74
N ALA A 10 -24.60 -10.30 8.36
CA ALA A 10 -23.24 -10.66 8.73
C ALA A 10 -23.33 -11.58 9.94
N TRP A 11 -23.82 -12.80 9.73
CA TRP A 11 -23.72 -13.86 10.70
C TRP A 11 -22.25 -14.16 10.89
N MET A 12 -21.72 -13.77 12.06
CA MET A 12 -20.72 -14.48 12.88
C MET A 12 -19.87 -15.54 12.16
N ARG A 13 -19.23 -15.19 11.05
CA ARG A 13 -18.30 -16.07 10.34
C ARG A 13 -16.91 -15.48 10.41
N THR A 14 -15.96 -16.30 10.83
CA THR A 14 -14.53 -15.97 10.78
C THR A 14 -14.15 -15.75 9.32
N LEU A 15 -13.53 -14.61 9.03
CA LEU A 15 -13.06 -14.29 7.69
C LEU A 15 -11.71 -14.96 7.43
N LEU A 16 -11.58 -15.66 6.31
CA LEU A 16 -10.29 -16.19 5.87
C LEU A 16 -9.49 -15.07 5.21
N TYR A 17 -8.32 -14.80 5.77
CA TYR A 17 -7.45 -13.75 5.33
C TYR A 17 -6.17 -14.27 4.69
N VAL A 18 -5.83 -13.73 3.52
CA VAL A 18 -4.56 -14.04 2.84
C VAL A 18 -3.56 -12.89 2.95
N LEU A 19 -2.29 -13.22 3.17
CA LEU A 19 -1.20 -12.26 3.13
C LEU A 19 -0.51 -12.31 1.77
N ALA A 20 -0.64 -11.26 0.96
CA ALA A 20 0.07 -11.11 -0.31
C ALA A 20 1.44 -10.45 -0.07
N THR A 21 2.50 -11.08 -0.57
CA THR A 21 3.89 -10.72 -0.27
C THR A 21 4.83 -10.70 -1.47
N ALA A 22 4.30 -10.90 -2.69
CA ALA A 22 5.09 -10.80 -3.92
C ALA A 22 5.87 -9.48 -4.01
N ARG A 23 6.95 -9.49 -4.80
CA ARG A 23 7.86 -8.35 -4.91
C ARG A 23 7.46 -7.35 -5.99
N ALA A 24 6.61 -7.76 -6.94
CA ALA A 24 6.07 -6.89 -7.97
C ALA A 24 4.55 -6.66 -7.81
N PRO A 25 4.01 -5.47 -8.15
CA PRO A 25 2.59 -5.16 -7.99
C PRO A 25 1.66 -6.12 -8.73
N ARG A 26 2.00 -6.49 -9.97
CA ARG A 26 1.19 -7.41 -10.77
C ARG A 26 1.18 -8.83 -10.22
N GLU A 27 2.32 -9.29 -9.72
CA GLU A 27 2.43 -10.60 -9.08
C GLU A 27 1.62 -10.64 -7.79
N MET A 28 1.66 -9.56 -7.00
CA MET A 28 0.86 -9.46 -5.78
C MET A 28 -0.64 -9.44 -6.08
N ALA A 29 -1.06 -8.77 -7.16
CA ALA A 29 -2.44 -8.84 -7.64
C ALA A 29 -2.83 -10.27 -8.08
N ALA A 30 -1.90 -11.01 -8.71
CA ALA A 30 -2.12 -12.41 -9.07
C ALA A 30 -2.23 -13.33 -7.84
N GLU A 31 -1.44 -13.11 -6.78
CA GLU A 31 -1.59 -13.82 -5.49
C GLU A 31 -2.99 -13.63 -4.91
N VAL A 32 -3.51 -12.40 -4.96
CA VAL A 32 -4.87 -12.07 -4.49
C VAL A 32 -5.93 -12.78 -5.31
N ALA A 33 -5.79 -12.78 -6.64
CA ALA A 33 -6.72 -13.48 -7.53
C ALA A 33 -6.71 -15.00 -7.29
N ALA A 34 -5.52 -15.59 -7.10
CA ALA A 34 -5.39 -17.00 -6.78
C ALA A 34 -6.02 -17.33 -5.42
N ALA A 35 -5.80 -16.50 -4.41
CA ALA A 35 -6.40 -16.69 -3.09
C ALA A 35 -7.94 -16.58 -3.11
N ALA A 36 -8.49 -15.72 -3.96
CA ALA A 36 -9.92 -15.65 -4.18
C ALA A 36 -10.48 -16.94 -4.79
N ALA A 37 -9.78 -17.52 -5.77
CA ALA A 37 -10.14 -18.83 -6.33
C ALA A 37 -10.07 -19.96 -5.29
N LEU A 38 -9.28 -19.79 -4.24
CA LEU A 38 -9.16 -20.72 -3.10
C LEU A 38 -10.13 -20.42 -1.95
N GLY A 39 -11.00 -19.41 -2.08
CA GLY A 39 -12.04 -19.10 -1.09
C GLY A 39 -11.61 -18.18 0.06
N ALA A 40 -10.54 -17.39 -0.11
CA ALA A 40 -10.24 -16.30 0.83
C ALA A 40 -11.33 -15.21 0.79
N ASP A 41 -11.61 -14.58 1.94
CA ASP A 41 -12.60 -13.52 2.09
C ASP A 41 -11.99 -12.11 2.02
N VAL A 42 -10.70 -11.96 2.38
CA VAL A 42 -10.00 -10.68 2.48
C VAL A 42 -8.50 -10.88 2.18
N ALA A 43 -7.84 -9.93 1.53
CA ALA A 43 -6.37 -9.91 1.44
C ALA A 43 -5.73 -8.81 2.27
N LYS A 44 -4.48 -9.02 2.69
CA LYS A 44 -3.55 -7.94 3.02
C LYS A 44 -2.38 -7.87 2.09
N LEU A 45 -2.22 -6.67 1.57
CA LEU A 45 -1.14 -6.31 0.69
C LEU A 45 0.01 -5.78 1.56
N ARG A 46 1.15 -6.46 1.54
CA ARG A 46 2.37 -6.00 2.20
C ARG A 46 3.17 -5.13 1.26
N LEU A 47 2.85 -3.83 1.25
CA LEU A 47 3.54 -2.87 0.39
C LEU A 47 5.02 -2.75 0.73
N ASP A 48 5.39 -3.01 1.99
CA ASP A 48 6.79 -3.09 2.43
C ASP A 48 7.59 -4.22 1.74
N ARG A 49 6.90 -5.16 1.08
CA ARG A 49 7.55 -6.21 0.30
C ARG A 49 7.81 -5.82 -1.15
N LEU A 50 7.11 -4.82 -1.69
CA LEU A 50 7.27 -4.41 -3.08
C LEU A 50 8.65 -3.77 -3.29
N SER A 51 9.39 -4.25 -4.29
CA SER A 51 10.66 -3.67 -4.69
C SER A 51 10.42 -2.39 -5.49
N GLY A 52 11.02 -1.27 -5.07
CA GLY A 52 10.89 0.00 -5.79
C GLY A 52 9.48 0.59 -5.78
N PHE A 53 8.69 0.30 -4.74
CA PHE A 53 7.30 0.71 -4.66
C PHE A 53 7.09 2.21 -4.89
N ALA A 54 6.32 2.52 -5.93
CA ALA A 54 5.92 3.87 -6.32
C ALA A 54 4.40 4.02 -6.15
N PRO A 55 3.91 4.59 -5.03
CA PRO A 55 2.49 4.56 -4.67
C PRO A 55 1.53 5.05 -5.77
N ARG A 56 1.91 6.11 -6.50
CA ARG A 56 1.08 6.69 -7.56
C ARG A 56 0.87 5.76 -8.77
N TRP A 57 1.82 4.87 -9.03
CA TRP A 57 1.79 3.95 -10.16
C TRP A 57 1.30 2.55 -9.76
N ASP A 58 1.70 2.10 -8.57
CA ASP A 58 1.50 0.73 -8.13
C ASP A 58 0.16 0.51 -7.40
N LEU A 59 -0.30 1.50 -6.61
CA LEU A 59 -1.59 1.37 -5.93
C LEU A 59 -2.76 1.21 -6.90
N PRO A 60 -2.85 1.96 -8.02
CA PRO A 60 -3.89 1.73 -9.01
C PRO A 60 -3.87 0.30 -9.58
N VAL A 61 -2.69 -0.31 -9.76
CA VAL A 61 -2.57 -1.71 -10.24
C VAL A 61 -3.09 -2.69 -9.19
N LEU A 62 -2.71 -2.50 -7.93
CA LEU A 62 -3.10 -3.37 -6.81
C LEU A 62 -4.58 -3.23 -6.43
N LEU A 63 -5.14 -2.04 -6.62
CA LEU A 63 -6.49 -1.68 -6.19
C LEU A 63 -7.46 -1.56 -7.38
N ALA A 64 -7.05 -1.92 -8.60
CA ALA A 64 -7.88 -1.88 -9.80
C ALA A 64 -9.19 -2.66 -9.61
N GLN A 65 -10.28 -2.17 -10.20
CA GLN A 65 -11.56 -2.88 -10.24
C GLN A 65 -11.70 -3.69 -11.55
N PRO A 66 -12.42 -4.84 -11.53
CA PRO A 66 -13.07 -5.46 -10.38
C PRO A 66 -12.07 -6.13 -9.44
N ARG A 67 -12.28 -6.00 -8.12
CA ARG A 67 -11.51 -6.74 -7.11
C ARG A 67 -12.31 -7.95 -6.66
N PRO A 68 -11.65 -9.10 -6.44
CA PRO A 68 -12.34 -10.31 -6.02
C PRO A 68 -12.97 -10.18 -4.62
N PHE A 69 -12.37 -9.41 -3.71
CA PHE A 69 -12.85 -9.16 -2.35
C PHE A 69 -12.19 -7.89 -1.75
N PRO A 70 -12.57 -7.40 -0.55
CA PRO A 70 -11.91 -6.24 0.07
C PRO A 70 -10.45 -6.53 0.45
N ALA A 71 -9.61 -5.48 0.39
CA ALA A 71 -8.18 -5.56 0.69
C ALA A 71 -7.79 -4.58 1.80
N ILE A 72 -6.94 -5.05 2.73
CA ILE A 72 -6.28 -4.25 3.77
C ILE A 72 -4.86 -3.94 3.30
N VAL A 73 -4.56 -2.66 3.11
CA VAL A 73 -3.22 -2.23 2.68
C VAL A 73 -2.35 -2.02 3.92
N THR A 74 -1.17 -2.61 3.96
CA THR A 74 -0.23 -2.43 5.08
C THR A 74 1.16 -2.06 4.55
N TYR A 75 1.71 -0.98 5.10
CA TYR A 75 3.09 -0.56 4.86
C TYR A 75 3.82 -0.51 6.20
N ASN A 76 4.61 -1.55 6.48
CA ASN A 76 5.46 -1.60 7.67
C ASN A 76 6.85 -1.11 7.29
N GLY A 77 7.06 0.20 7.37
CA GLY A 77 8.41 0.74 7.33
C GLY A 77 9.22 0.12 8.47
N LEU A 78 10.33 -0.54 8.16
CA LEU A 78 11.33 -0.82 9.18
C LEU A 78 11.78 0.56 9.69
N LEU A 79 11.30 0.94 10.88
CA LEU A 79 12.06 1.85 11.71
C LEU A 79 13.40 1.15 11.91
N SER A 80 14.39 1.51 11.10
CA SER A 80 15.77 1.10 11.29
C SER A 80 16.23 1.65 12.64
N SER A 81 15.93 0.92 13.71
CA SER A 81 16.70 0.93 14.95
C SER A 81 18.14 0.62 14.52
N THR A 82 19.07 1.57 14.52
CA THR A 82 19.54 2.28 15.71
C THR A 82 19.89 3.74 15.38
N ARG A 83 19.09 4.68 15.87
CA ARG A 83 19.64 5.86 16.52
C ARG A 83 18.95 5.88 17.87
N ALA A 84 19.72 5.69 18.93
CA ALA A 84 19.22 5.86 20.30
C ALA A 84 18.39 7.15 20.35
N PRO A 85 17.32 7.23 21.17
CA PRO A 85 16.71 8.53 21.43
C PRO A 85 17.82 9.42 21.98
N SER A 86 18.34 10.34 21.15
CA SER A 86 19.20 11.39 21.65
C SER A 86 18.36 12.12 22.69
N SER A 87 18.89 12.24 23.89
CA SER A 87 18.31 12.95 25.03
C SER A 87 18.12 14.45 24.79
N ASP A 88 18.06 14.89 23.54
CA ASP A 88 17.86 16.26 23.11
C ASP A 88 16.43 16.42 22.58
N TRP A 89 15.48 16.49 23.51
CA TRP A 89 14.36 17.42 23.33
C TRP A 89 14.76 18.69 24.07
N PRO A 90 14.80 19.86 23.41
CA PRO A 90 13.62 20.74 23.52
C PRO A 90 13.44 21.74 22.36
N GLY A 91 12.19 21.99 21.96
CA GLY A 91 11.76 23.32 21.51
C GLY A 91 12.49 23.99 20.33
N ASP A 92 13.07 23.24 19.38
CA ASP A 92 13.67 23.83 18.18
C ASP A 92 12.74 23.63 16.96
N PRO A 93 12.14 24.71 16.39
CA PRO A 93 11.26 24.62 15.23
C PRO A 93 11.99 24.33 13.91
N SER A 94 13.31 24.11 13.91
CA SER A 94 14.09 23.91 12.69
C SER A 94 14.22 22.46 12.19
N THR A 95 13.80 21.45 12.97
CA THR A 95 13.93 20.04 12.53
C THR A 95 12.67 19.55 11.82
N THR A 96 12.49 19.98 10.57
CA THR A 96 11.54 19.32 9.67
C THR A 96 12.16 18.00 9.21
N PRO A 97 11.58 16.82 9.48
CA PRO A 97 12.02 15.61 8.80
C PRO A 97 11.72 15.80 7.31
N LEU A 98 12.77 15.98 6.50
CA LEU A 98 12.67 15.98 5.05
C LEU A 98 12.25 14.57 4.61
N TYR A 99 10.94 14.36 4.54
CA TYR A 99 10.36 13.34 3.68
C TYR A 99 10.78 13.69 2.26
N HIS A 100 11.87 13.10 1.76
CA HIS A 100 12.21 13.16 0.34
C HIS A 100 11.23 12.26 -0.43
N CYS A 101 10.01 12.77 -0.61
CA CYS A 101 9.16 12.36 -1.70
C CYS A 101 9.82 12.90 -2.97
N HIS A 102 10.32 12.01 -3.83
CA HIS A 102 10.76 12.37 -5.17
C HIS A 102 9.55 12.93 -5.92
N GLN A 103 9.40 14.26 -5.93
CA GLN A 103 8.45 14.92 -6.83
C GLN A 103 8.98 14.76 -8.27
N PRO A 104 8.14 14.39 -9.24
CA PRO A 104 8.55 14.46 -10.64
C PRO A 104 8.77 15.91 -11.02
N ASP A 105 9.88 16.18 -11.69
CA ASP A 105 10.28 17.50 -12.20
C ASP A 105 9.20 17.99 -13.19
N GLU A 106 8.58 19.13 -12.89
CA GLU A 106 7.54 19.74 -13.74
C GLU A 106 8.10 20.56 -14.90
N ASP A 107 9.41 20.58 -15.13
CA ASP A 107 9.99 21.41 -16.18
C ASP A 107 10.64 20.61 -17.31
N GLY A 108 9.84 20.35 -18.33
CA GLY A 108 10.27 19.90 -19.66
C GLY A 108 11.10 20.95 -20.40
N ARG A 109 12.31 21.28 -19.93
CA ARG A 109 13.27 22.09 -20.68
C ARG A 109 14.65 21.44 -20.76
N ARG A 110 14.93 20.91 -21.97
CA ARG A 110 16.28 20.64 -22.48
C ARG A 110 17.18 21.85 -22.27
N ARG A 111 18.35 21.67 -21.65
CA ARG A 111 19.50 22.52 -21.90
C ARG A 111 20.52 21.74 -22.74
N VAL A 112 20.74 22.26 -23.95
CA VAL A 112 21.86 21.92 -24.82
C VAL A 112 23.07 22.69 -24.26
N SER A 113 24.12 21.97 -23.88
CA SER A 113 25.38 22.58 -23.46
C SER A 113 26.33 22.67 -24.65
N ARG A 114 26.81 23.89 -24.92
CA ARG A 114 28.06 24.15 -25.65
C ARG A 114 29.13 24.48 -24.60
#